data_AF-A0A978VWP6-F1
#
_entry.id   AF-A0A978VWP6-F1
#
_cell.length_a   1.000
_cell.length_b   1.000
_cell.length_c   1.000
_cell.angle_alpha   90.00
_cell.angle_beta   90.00
_cell.angle_gamma   90.00
#
_symmetry.space_group_name_H-M   'P 1'
#
loop_
_entity.id
_entity.type
_entity.pdbx_description
1 polymer ?
#
loop_
_entity_poly.entity_id
_entity_poly.type
_entity_poly.pdbx_seq_one_letter_code
_entity_poly.pdbx_strand_id
1 'polypeptide(L)'
;MSDGALTVLDGSHLRAIDCSLPSPASDVALTGARVLEIADSRVSSCHFGLSLPQNLKSSALRRINILDDAVFRSSQLDPEQASDTINLYITAIADQLKDDPLVVSILDGKTLRLFFDDEDDFAMLAEDLFTDLDAEDKGKICKSEIRNALLRMGIEMGVPPISDFPLLNDILKKHGADGKEELGQGQFAQLLQQILQELSEVLAEKNFVFIQNIKIINGSKLRKLLADEVQLGKVVEKIFKEKHSGNVSSGVAELTRSFLEKNGIELGLPPSEANEAVVLLYDAVFADVQNNKSATELERDEFASIVKEILGKFAEQLEANPVFHDLDQ
;
A
#
# COMPACT_ATOMS: atom_id res chain seq x y z
N MET A 1 1.72 -18.31 -10.70
CA MET A 1 1.24 -17.11 -9.99
C MET A 1 1.01 -17.52 -8.54
N SER A 2 2.08 -17.64 -7.75
CA SER A 2 1.96 -17.76 -6.31
C SER A 2 1.52 -16.40 -5.80
N ASP A 3 0.23 -16.23 -5.52
CA ASP A 3 -0.27 -15.09 -4.76
C ASP A 3 0.40 -15.15 -3.38
N GLY A 4 1.57 -14.52 -3.25
CA GLY A 4 2.13 -14.15 -1.96
C GLY A 4 1.13 -13.19 -1.34
N ALA A 5 0.20 -13.72 -0.55
CA ALA A 5 -1.07 -13.11 -0.20
C ALA A 5 -0.94 -11.61 0.14
N LEU A 6 -1.21 -10.76 -0.85
CA LEU A 6 -1.27 -9.32 -0.65
C LEU A 6 -2.41 -9.02 0.31
N THR A 7 -2.10 -8.26 1.36
CA THR A 7 -3.06 -7.87 2.38
C THR A 7 -3.30 -6.37 2.27
N VAL A 8 -4.56 -5.96 2.21
CA VAL A 8 -4.94 -4.55 2.20
C VAL A 8 -5.22 -4.06 3.62
N LEU A 9 -4.56 -2.98 4.02
CA LEU A 9 -4.78 -2.30 5.28
C LEU A 9 -5.57 -1.01 5.02
N ASP A 10 -6.89 -1.09 5.16
CA ASP A 10 -7.85 0.00 4.91
C ASP A 10 -8.32 0.72 6.20
N GLY A 11 -7.75 0.33 7.35
CA GLY A 11 -8.07 0.91 8.65
C GLY A 11 -9.39 0.42 9.28
N SER A 12 -10.13 -0.48 8.63
CA SER A 12 -11.39 -1.03 9.17
C SER A 12 -11.20 -1.70 10.53
N HIS A 13 -10.16 -2.52 10.66
CA HIS A 13 -9.81 -3.22 11.91
C HIS A 13 -9.39 -2.29 13.04
N LEU A 14 -8.91 -1.08 12.74
CA LEU A 14 -8.43 -0.15 13.77
C LEU A 14 -9.56 0.45 14.61
N ARG A 15 -10.78 0.50 14.07
CA ARG A 15 -11.93 1.10 14.77
C ARG A 15 -12.47 0.24 15.92
N ALA A 16 -12.13 -1.04 15.95
CA ALA A 16 -12.58 -1.99 16.96
C ALA A 16 -11.53 -2.22 18.07
N ILE A 17 -10.42 -1.49 18.04
CA ILE A 17 -9.31 -1.66 19.00
C ILE A 17 -9.73 -1.16 20.38
N ASP A 18 -9.36 -1.92 21.41
CA ASP A 18 -9.44 -1.43 22.79
C ASP A 18 -8.42 -0.31 23.04
N CYS A 19 -8.94 0.87 23.31
CA CYS A 19 -8.15 2.06 23.59
C CYS A 19 -7.94 2.33 25.09
N SER A 20 -8.37 1.43 25.98
CA SER A 20 -8.20 1.54 27.43
C SER A 20 -6.71 1.63 27.81
N LEU A 21 -6.33 2.40 28.84
CA LEU A 21 -4.93 2.45 29.27
C LEU A 21 -4.50 1.12 29.94
N PRO A 22 -3.24 0.68 29.77
CA PRO A 22 -2.72 -0.44 30.55
C PRO A 22 -2.83 -0.15 32.04
N SER A 23 -3.15 -1.17 32.85
CA SER A 23 -3.21 -1.03 34.32
C SER A 23 -1.95 -0.32 34.84
N PRO A 24 -2.08 0.67 35.73
CA PRO A 24 -0.96 1.53 36.10
C PRO A 24 0.13 0.68 36.78
N ALA A 25 1.30 0.61 36.14
CA ALA A 25 2.53 0.45 36.90
C ALA A 25 2.70 1.77 37.67
N SER A 26 2.43 1.74 38.97
CA SER A 26 2.54 2.88 39.87
C SER A 26 3.84 3.66 39.63
N ASP A 27 3.71 4.98 39.45
CA ASP A 27 4.75 6.03 39.33
C ASP A 27 5.29 6.44 37.94
N VAL A 28 4.81 5.94 36.80
CA VAL A 28 5.24 6.47 35.49
C VAL A 28 4.32 7.58 34.99
N ALA A 29 4.88 8.78 34.77
CA ALA A 29 4.14 9.91 34.18
C ALA A 29 3.65 9.56 32.76
N LEU A 30 2.36 9.78 32.50
CA LEU A 30 1.74 9.64 31.17
C LEU A 30 2.13 10.84 30.31
N THR A 31 3.27 10.76 29.64
CA THR A 31 3.68 11.79 28.67
C THR A 31 3.04 11.57 27.31
N GLY A 32 2.94 12.63 26.49
CA GLY A 32 2.45 12.49 25.11
C GLY A 32 3.25 11.48 24.29
N ALA A 33 4.58 11.39 24.52
CA ALA A 33 5.42 10.37 23.89
C ALA A 33 4.95 8.97 24.24
N ARG A 34 4.65 8.73 25.53
CA ARG A 34 4.19 7.42 25.99
C ARG A 34 2.81 7.07 25.45
N VAL A 35 1.92 8.05 25.37
CA VAL A 35 0.58 7.89 24.79
C VAL A 35 0.67 7.49 23.32
N LEU A 36 1.52 8.16 22.53
CA LEU A 36 1.75 7.81 21.13
C LEU A 36 2.42 6.44 20.96
N GLU A 37 3.37 6.07 21.82
CA GLU A 37 3.97 4.73 21.82
C GLU A 37 2.93 3.64 22.06
N ILE A 38 2.02 3.83 23.02
CA ILE A 38 0.93 2.89 23.30
C ILE A 38 0.03 2.76 22.08
N ALA A 39 -0.37 3.88 21.47
CA ALA A 39 -1.22 3.89 20.30
C ALA A 39 -0.55 3.22 19.09
N ASP A 40 0.70 3.57 18.79
CA ASP A 40 1.49 2.99 17.71
C ASP A 40 1.69 1.47 17.93
N SER A 41 1.93 1.05 19.17
CA SER A 41 2.04 -0.37 19.51
C SER A 41 0.75 -1.13 19.22
N ARG A 42 -0.42 -0.56 19.54
CA ARG A 42 -1.72 -1.19 19.26
C ARG A 42 -1.99 -1.32 17.78
N VAL A 43 -1.76 -0.23 17.04
CA VAL A 43 -1.92 -0.23 15.59
C VAL A 43 -0.97 -1.24 14.94
N SER A 44 0.28 -1.30 15.41
CA SER A 44 1.26 -2.27 14.94
C SER A 44 0.83 -3.70 15.22
N SER A 45 0.33 -4.02 16.43
CA SER A 45 -0.18 -5.35 16.76
C SER A 45 -1.36 -5.77 15.88
N CYS A 46 -2.25 -4.83 15.51
CA CYS A 46 -3.36 -5.11 14.59
C CYS A 46 -2.92 -5.28 13.13
N HIS A 47 -1.74 -4.80 12.76
CA HIS A 47 -1.17 -4.88 11.42
C HIS A 47 0.10 -5.74 11.40
N PHE A 48 0.09 -6.87 12.11
CA PHE A 48 1.14 -7.90 12.02
C PHE A 48 2.55 -7.42 12.42
N GLY A 49 2.65 -6.43 13.32
CA GLY A 49 3.92 -5.86 13.75
C GLY A 49 4.48 -4.79 12.81
N LEU A 50 3.70 -4.35 11.82
CA LEU A 50 4.10 -3.28 10.91
C LEU A 50 4.31 -1.96 11.66
N SER A 51 5.42 -1.28 11.37
CA SER A 51 5.59 0.13 11.75
C SER A 51 5.00 1.00 10.65
N LEU A 52 4.01 1.83 11.02
CA LEU A 52 3.36 2.71 10.06
C LEU A 52 4.33 3.76 9.49
N PRO A 53 4.15 4.16 8.21
CA PRO A 53 4.90 5.26 7.60
C PRO A 53 4.79 6.58 8.39
N GLN A 54 5.88 7.35 8.46
CA GLN A 54 5.94 8.59 9.26
C GLN A 54 5.00 9.69 8.74
N ASN A 55 4.75 9.75 7.44
CA ASN A 55 3.76 10.64 6.84
C ASN A 55 2.34 10.33 7.32
N LEU A 56 2.00 9.05 7.52
CA LEU A 56 0.71 8.61 8.07
C LEU A 56 0.55 9.07 9.53
N LYS A 57 1.57 8.81 10.36
CA LYS A 57 1.60 9.24 11.77
C LYS A 57 1.49 10.75 11.91
N SER A 58 2.30 11.49 11.15
CA SER A 58 2.31 12.96 11.16
C SER A 58 0.97 13.56 10.71
N SER A 59 0.34 12.98 9.69
CA SER A 59 -0.97 13.40 9.22
C SER A 59 -2.07 13.14 10.27
N ALA A 60 -2.03 11.99 10.96
CA ALA A 60 -2.94 11.69 12.05
C ALA A 60 -2.82 12.71 13.21
N LEU A 61 -1.60 13.06 13.61
CA LEU A 61 -1.35 14.09 14.64
C LEU A 61 -1.96 15.45 14.26
N ARG A 62 -1.78 15.88 13.00
CA ARG A 62 -2.35 17.14 12.51
C ARG A 62 -3.88 17.15 12.56
N ARG A 63 -4.53 16.01 12.26
CA ARG A 63 -6.00 15.89 12.33
C ARG A 63 -6.57 16.03 13.73
N ILE A 64 -5.78 15.69 14.75
CA ILE A 64 -6.18 15.83 16.16
C ILE A 64 -5.66 17.14 16.78
N ASN A 65 -5.30 18.12 15.95
CA ASN A 65 -4.81 19.45 16.33
C ASN A 65 -3.48 19.46 17.09
N ILE A 66 -2.67 18.40 16.96
CA ILE A 66 -1.30 18.38 17.47
C ILE A 66 -0.38 18.92 16.36
N LEU A 67 -0.08 20.21 16.46
CA LEU A 67 0.75 20.94 15.48
C LEU A 67 2.24 20.87 15.80
N ASP A 68 2.58 20.80 17.08
CA ASP A 68 3.97 20.69 17.57
C ASP A 68 4.15 19.33 18.27
N ASP A 69 4.65 18.36 17.52
CA ASP A 69 4.90 17.00 18.02
C ASP A 69 5.94 16.99 19.15
N ALA A 70 6.96 17.85 19.08
CA ALA A 70 8.01 17.89 20.10
C ALA A 70 7.47 18.39 21.45
N VAL A 71 6.66 19.45 21.42
CA VAL A 71 6.01 19.98 22.63
C VAL A 71 5.03 18.95 23.18
N PHE A 72 4.19 18.36 22.33
CA PHE A 72 3.21 17.36 22.76
C PHE A 72 3.87 16.13 23.38
N ARG A 73 4.96 15.62 22.80
CA ARG A 73 5.67 14.46 23.36
C ARG A 73 6.15 14.66 24.79
N SER A 74 6.46 15.89 25.17
CA SER A 74 6.92 16.27 26.51
C SER A 74 5.79 16.63 27.49
N SER A 75 4.55 16.83 27.02
CA SER A 75 3.44 17.21 27.89
C SER A 75 3.00 16.02 28.74
N GLN A 76 2.55 16.31 29.96
CA GLN A 76 1.88 15.31 30.80
C GLN A 76 0.38 15.37 30.54
N LEU A 77 -0.23 14.19 30.42
CA LEU A 77 -1.66 14.03 30.24
C LEU A 77 -2.24 13.32 31.47
N ASP A 78 -3.46 13.69 31.84
CA ASP A 78 -4.24 12.87 32.75
C ASP A 78 -4.73 11.59 32.03
N PRO A 79 -5.19 10.56 32.77
CA PRO A 79 -5.63 9.31 32.17
C PRO A 79 -6.78 9.44 31.16
N GLU A 80 -7.68 10.40 31.37
CA GLU A 80 -8.82 10.62 30.47
C GLU A 80 -8.35 11.23 29.15
N GLN A 81 -7.57 12.31 29.22
CA GLN A 81 -6.93 12.94 28.06
C GLN A 81 -6.04 11.96 27.28
N ALA A 82 -5.31 11.10 27.98
CA ALA A 82 -4.47 10.08 27.36
C ALA A 82 -5.30 9.05 26.59
N SER A 83 -6.37 8.51 27.18
CA SER A 83 -7.27 7.57 26.49
C SER A 83 -7.97 8.22 25.29
N ASP A 84 -8.45 9.46 25.45
CA ASP A 84 -9.08 10.22 24.36
C ASP A 84 -8.11 10.49 23.22
N THR A 85 -6.86 10.84 23.53
CA THR A 85 -5.82 11.04 22.53
C THR A 85 -5.54 9.76 21.74
N ILE A 86 -5.44 8.60 22.43
CA ILE A 86 -5.24 7.30 21.75
C ILE A 86 -6.40 7.03 20.79
N ASN A 87 -7.63 7.20 21.25
CA ASN A 87 -8.83 7.00 20.45
C ASN A 87 -8.85 7.91 19.20
N LEU A 88 -8.61 9.20 19.39
CA LEU A 88 -8.60 10.19 18.31
C LEU A 88 -7.48 9.91 17.31
N TYR A 89 -6.28 9.59 17.78
CA TYR A 89 -5.14 9.29 16.92
C TYR A 89 -5.36 8.01 16.10
N ILE A 90 -5.81 6.91 16.71
CA ILE A 90 -6.11 5.66 16.00
C ILE A 90 -7.25 5.88 15.00
N THR A 91 -8.28 6.64 15.36
CA THR A 91 -9.38 7.00 14.45
C THR A 91 -8.87 7.83 13.27
N ALA A 92 -7.99 8.80 13.50
CA ALA A 92 -7.40 9.61 12.44
C ALA A 92 -6.52 8.80 11.48
N ILE A 93 -5.83 7.77 11.97
CA ILE A 93 -5.12 6.78 11.14
C ILE A 93 -6.12 5.96 10.32
N ALA A 94 -7.16 5.41 10.97
CA ALA A 94 -8.19 4.62 10.31
C ALA A 94 -8.91 5.40 9.18
N ASP A 95 -9.22 6.67 9.42
CA ASP A 95 -9.82 7.56 8.43
C ASP A 95 -8.87 7.82 7.25
N GLN A 96 -7.56 7.85 7.49
CA GLN A 96 -6.57 8.01 6.43
C GLN A 96 -6.43 6.75 5.59
N LEU A 97 -6.29 5.59 6.24
CA LEU A 97 -6.17 4.31 5.55
C LEU A 97 -7.42 3.95 4.76
N LYS A 98 -8.59 4.45 5.17
CA LYS A 98 -9.81 4.33 4.36
C LYS A 98 -9.68 5.04 3.01
N ASP A 99 -9.08 6.24 3.01
CA ASP A 99 -8.88 7.06 1.80
C ASP A 99 -7.68 6.62 0.98
N ASP A 100 -6.68 6.08 1.67
CA ASP A 100 -5.36 5.75 1.14
C ASP A 100 -4.85 4.47 1.80
N PRO A 101 -5.40 3.30 1.38
CA PRO A 101 -5.03 2.02 1.97
C PRO A 101 -3.57 1.65 1.67
N LEU A 102 -2.97 0.86 2.55
CA LEU A 102 -1.65 0.27 2.30
C LEU A 102 -1.80 -1.16 1.81
N VAL A 103 -1.01 -1.55 0.81
CA VAL A 103 -0.83 -2.95 0.43
C VAL A 103 0.41 -3.49 1.11
N VAL A 104 0.29 -4.64 1.77
CA VAL A 104 1.42 -5.27 2.45
C VAL A 104 1.57 -6.74 2.07
N SER A 105 2.81 -7.20 2.02
CA SER A 105 3.15 -8.63 1.95
C SER A 105 3.59 -9.11 3.31
N ILE A 106 2.98 -10.21 3.77
CA ILE A 106 3.29 -10.83 5.06
C ILE A 106 4.08 -12.10 4.77
N LEU A 107 5.37 -12.07 5.10
CA LEU A 107 6.27 -13.19 4.93
C LEU A 107 6.36 -13.96 6.25
N ASP A 108 5.68 -15.09 6.32
CA ASP A 108 5.61 -15.98 7.50
C ASP A 108 6.33 -17.33 7.28
N GLY A 109 7.10 -17.42 6.18
CA GLY A 109 7.84 -18.61 5.79
C GLY A 109 7.01 -19.68 5.06
N LYS A 110 5.68 -19.57 4.97
CA LYS A 110 4.85 -20.57 4.28
C LYS A 110 5.16 -20.66 2.79
N THR A 111 5.32 -19.52 2.11
CA THR A 111 5.66 -19.50 0.68
C THR A 111 6.96 -20.27 0.40
N LEU A 112 7.97 -20.12 1.26
CA LEU A 112 9.23 -20.84 1.13
C LEU A 112 9.06 -22.35 1.35
N ARG A 113 8.18 -22.74 2.27
CA ARG A 113 7.91 -24.16 2.56
C ARG A 113 7.23 -24.89 1.42
N LEU A 114 6.45 -24.19 0.59
CA LEU A 114 5.83 -24.80 -0.58
C LEU A 114 6.86 -25.42 -1.53
N PHE A 115 8.05 -24.82 -1.66
CA PHE A 115 9.12 -25.40 -2.48
C PHE A 115 9.64 -26.74 -1.91
N PHE A 116 9.44 -27.01 -0.62
CA PHE A 116 9.92 -28.24 0.02
C PHE A 116 8.86 -29.33 0.12
N ASP A 117 7.63 -29.05 -0.30
CA ASP A 117 6.54 -30.03 -0.28
C ASP A 117 6.74 -31.09 -1.39
N ASP A 118 7.35 -30.70 -2.52
CA ASP A 118 7.77 -31.57 -3.62
C ASP A 118 9.27 -31.38 -3.91
N GLU A 119 10.02 -32.48 -4.03
CA GLU A 119 11.46 -32.45 -4.33
C GLU A 119 11.71 -31.89 -5.74
N ASP A 120 10.81 -32.16 -6.68
CA ASP A 120 10.92 -31.67 -8.06
C ASP A 120 10.72 -30.15 -8.15
N ASP A 121 9.85 -29.56 -7.31
CA ASP A 121 9.61 -28.11 -7.29
C ASP A 121 10.84 -27.33 -6.85
N PHE A 122 11.52 -27.78 -5.78
CA PHE A 122 12.77 -27.16 -5.36
C PHE A 122 13.89 -27.37 -6.38
N ALA A 123 13.99 -28.57 -6.97
CA ALA A 123 15.00 -28.87 -7.96
C ALA A 123 14.89 -27.95 -9.19
N MET A 124 13.66 -27.77 -9.71
CA MET A 124 13.38 -26.83 -10.80
C MET A 124 13.75 -25.39 -10.43
N LEU A 125 13.33 -24.89 -9.27
CA LEU A 125 13.68 -23.54 -8.81
C LEU A 125 15.19 -23.33 -8.73
N ALA A 126 15.92 -24.29 -8.14
CA ALA A 126 17.36 -24.20 -7.96
C ALA A 126 18.11 -24.27 -9.30
N GLU A 127 17.64 -25.10 -10.24
CA GLU A 127 18.17 -25.17 -11.60
C GLU A 127 17.95 -23.88 -12.39
N ASP A 128 16.74 -23.32 -12.34
CA ASP A 128 16.41 -22.05 -12.99
C ASP A 128 17.30 -20.92 -12.47
N LEU A 129 17.39 -20.77 -11.14
CA LEU A 129 18.24 -19.76 -10.51
C LEU A 129 19.73 -19.95 -10.83
N PHE A 130 20.21 -21.19 -10.87
CA PHE A 130 21.61 -21.47 -11.19
C PHE A 130 21.93 -21.09 -12.63
N THR A 131 21.09 -21.50 -13.58
CA THR A 131 21.25 -21.21 -15.01
C THR A 131 21.25 -19.70 -15.27
N ASP A 132 20.36 -18.98 -14.59
CA ASP A 132 20.25 -17.53 -14.64
C ASP A 132 21.49 -16.78 -14.12
N LEU A 133 22.19 -17.37 -13.15
CA LEU A 133 23.40 -16.80 -12.53
C LEU A 133 24.68 -17.22 -13.26
N ASP A 134 24.71 -18.43 -13.84
CA ASP A 134 25.79 -18.92 -14.69
C ASP A 134 25.64 -18.46 -16.14
N ALA A 135 25.54 -17.14 -16.34
CA ALA A 135 25.28 -16.56 -17.65
C ALA A 135 26.36 -16.87 -18.72
N GLU A 136 27.55 -17.30 -18.29
CA GLU A 136 28.65 -17.72 -19.16
C GLU A 136 28.73 -19.25 -19.39
N ASP A 137 27.78 -20.01 -18.84
CA ASP A 137 27.68 -21.48 -18.96
C ASP A 137 28.98 -22.19 -18.58
N LYS A 138 29.57 -21.81 -17.45
CA LYS A 138 30.82 -22.40 -16.93
C LYS A 138 30.57 -23.73 -16.21
N GLY A 139 29.31 -24.03 -15.87
CA GLY A 139 28.88 -25.11 -15.00
C GLY A 139 29.18 -24.86 -13.53
N LYS A 140 29.57 -23.63 -13.16
CA LYS A 140 29.99 -23.24 -11.81
C LYS A 140 29.78 -21.76 -11.55
N ILE A 141 29.33 -21.44 -10.34
CA ILE A 141 29.16 -20.05 -9.87
C ILE A 141 29.82 -19.84 -8.51
N CYS A 142 30.19 -18.60 -8.21
CA CYS A 142 30.77 -18.25 -6.91
C CYS A 142 29.72 -18.43 -5.80
N LYS A 143 30.12 -18.93 -4.63
CA LYS A 143 29.22 -19.13 -3.47
C LYS A 143 28.47 -17.86 -3.07
N SER A 144 29.09 -16.68 -3.23
CA SER A 144 28.46 -15.37 -3.03
C SER A 144 27.24 -15.10 -3.91
N GLU A 145 27.07 -15.82 -5.03
CA GLU A 145 25.91 -15.70 -5.91
C GLU A 145 24.60 -16.19 -5.27
N ILE A 146 24.66 -16.93 -4.16
CA ILE A 146 23.47 -17.23 -3.34
C ILE A 146 22.71 -15.96 -2.96
N ARG A 147 23.43 -14.87 -2.68
CA ARG A 147 22.80 -13.58 -2.38
C ARG A 147 21.98 -13.07 -3.57
N ASN A 148 22.50 -13.21 -4.77
CA ASN A 148 21.81 -12.80 -6.00
C ASN A 148 20.64 -13.73 -6.32
N ALA A 149 20.75 -15.03 -6.02
CA ALA A 149 19.64 -15.97 -6.11
C ALA A 149 18.47 -15.54 -5.22
N LEU A 150 18.74 -15.21 -3.96
CA LEU A 150 17.73 -14.70 -3.02
C LEU A 150 17.11 -13.37 -3.47
N LEU A 151 17.91 -12.48 -4.06
CA LEU A 151 17.40 -11.23 -4.64
C LEU A 151 16.46 -11.49 -5.82
N ARG A 152 16.77 -12.47 -6.69
CA ARG A 152 15.88 -12.87 -7.80
C ARG A 152 14.58 -13.49 -7.32
N MET A 153 14.63 -14.27 -6.24
CA MET A 153 13.43 -14.80 -5.59
C MET A 153 12.52 -13.68 -5.06
N GLY A 154 13.11 -12.73 -4.32
CA GLY A 154 12.41 -11.54 -3.84
C GLY A 154 11.18 -11.84 -2.97
N ILE A 155 10.40 -10.78 -2.70
CA ILE A 155 9.22 -10.84 -1.82
C ILE A 155 8.15 -11.78 -2.38
N GLU A 156 8.02 -11.83 -3.71
CA GLU A 156 7.03 -12.66 -4.41
C GLU A 156 7.22 -14.15 -4.11
N MET A 157 8.47 -14.59 -3.97
CA MET A 157 8.82 -15.97 -3.62
C MET A 157 9.06 -16.15 -2.11
N GLY A 158 8.69 -15.16 -1.29
CA GLY A 158 8.77 -15.24 0.17
C GLY A 158 10.11 -14.86 0.79
N VAL A 159 11.01 -14.22 0.03
CA VAL A 159 12.32 -13.76 0.51
C VAL A 159 12.26 -12.26 0.87
N PRO A 160 12.52 -11.87 2.13
CA PRO A 160 12.56 -10.47 2.52
C PRO A 160 13.70 -9.69 1.83
N PRO A 161 13.53 -8.37 1.55
CA PRO A 161 14.63 -7.52 1.11
C PRO A 161 15.76 -7.48 2.13
N ILE A 162 16.99 -7.73 1.69
CA ILE A 162 18.13 -7.89 2.60
C ILE A 162 18.45 -6.60 3.37
N SER A 163 18.14 -5.42 2.80
CA SER A 163 18.29 -4.12 3.47
C SER A 163 17.38 -3.98 4.69
N ASP A 164 16.18 -4.55 4.60
CA ASP A 164 15.11 -4.34 5.58
C ASP A 164 14.98 -5.52 6.55
N PHE A 165 15.68 -6.62 6.26
CA PHE A 165 15.70 -7.81 7.09
C PHE A 165 17.14 -8.27 7.42
N PRO A 166 17.81 -7.62 8.40
CA PRO A 166 19.21 -7.90 8.74
C PRO A 166 19.49 -9.36 9.12
N LEU A 167 18.51 -10.07 9.69
CA LEU A 167 18.62 -11.49 10.06
C LEU A 167 18.98 -12.38 8.87
N LEU A 168 18.59 -12.02 7.65
CA LEU A 168 18.99 -12.78 6.46
C LEU A 168 20.51 -12.71 6.22
N ASN A 169 21.18 -11.60 6.56
CA ASN A 169 22.64 -11.55 6.48
C ASN A 169 23.30 -12.47 7.50
N ASP A 170 22.70 -12.64 8.67
CA ASP A 170 23.22 -13.54 9.70
C ASP A 170 23.06 -15.01 9.28
N ILE A 171 21.92 -15.38 8.66
CA ILE A 171 21.71 -16.70 8.06
C ILE A 171 22.73 -16.97 6.96
N LEU A 172 22.92 -16.03 6.01
CA LEU A 172 23.89 -16.16 4.93
C LEU A 172 25.30 -16.40 5.46
N LYS A 173 25.74 -15.63 6.47
CA LYS A 173 27.05 -15.80 7.11
C LYS A 173 27.19 -17.13 7.83
N LYS A 174 26.15 -17.57 8.53
CA LYS A 174 26.13 -18.85 9.26
C LYS A 174 26.35 -20.04 8.33
N HIS A 175 25.74 -20.01 7.14
CA HIS A 175 25.94 -21.03 6.09
C HIS A 175 27.18 -20.78 5.21
N GLY A 176 27.93 -19.72 5.50
CA GLY A 176 29.15 -19.34 4.79
C GLY A 176 28.91 -18.94 3.32
N ALA A 177 27.74 -18.39 3.01
CA ALA A 177 27.36 -17.98 1.65
C ALA A 177 28.25 -16.86 1.07
N ASP A 178 28.98 -16.11 1.92
CA ASP A 178 29.91 -15.05 1.49
C ASP A 178 31.27 -15.58 0.98
N GLY A 179 31.41 -16.90 0.82
CA GLY A 179 32.63 -17.53 0.33
C GLY A 179 32.94 -17.19 -1.12
N LYS A 180 34.23 -17.31 -1.49
CA LYS A 180 34.71 -17.16 -2.89
C LYS A 180 34.86 -18.48 -3.63
N GLU A 181 34.48 -19.57 -2.99
CA GLU A 181 34.56 -20.91 -3.56
C GLU A 181 33.53 -21.06 -4.68
N GLU A 182 33.88 -21.82 -5.72
CA GLU A 182 32.95 -22.13 -6.81
C GLU A 182 32.09 -23.35 -6.44
N LEU A 183 30.80 -23.26 -6.74
CA LEU A 183 29.82 -24.31 -6.56
C LEU A 183 29.32 -24.79 -7.92
N GLY A 184 29.27 -26.11 -8.11
CA GLY A 184 28.44 -26.69 -9.17
C GLY A 184 26.96 -26.68 -8.78
N GLN A 185 26.07 -26.93 -9.73
CA GLN A 185 24.61 -26.87 -9.57
C GLN A 185 24.10 -27.61 -8.33
N GLY A 186 24.50 -28.88 -8.12
CA GLY A 186 24.05 -29.65 -6.96
C GLY A 186 24.52 -29.08 -5.61
N GLN A 187 25.73 -28.51 -5.57
CA GLN A 187 26.26 -27.88 -4.35
C GLN A 187 25.55 -26.54 -4.07
N PHE A 188 25.23 -25.79 -5.12
CA PHE A 188 24.43 -24.59 -5.03
C PHE A 188 23.02 -24.89 -4.50
N ALA A 189 22.33 -25.89 -5.06
CA ALA A 189 21.01 -26.29 -4.62
C ALA A 189 20.98 -26.70 -3.13
N GLN A 190 21.94 -27.53 -2.69
CA GLN A 190 22.06 -27.93 -1.27
C GLN A 190 22.24 -26.73 -0.33
N LEU A 191 23.10 -25.78 -0.70
CA LEU A 191 23.35 -24.59 0.11
C LEU A 191 22.12 -23.67 0.14
N LEU A 192 21.49 -23.43 -1.02
CA LEU A 192 20.28 -22.65 -1.13
C LEU A 192 19.17 -23.25 -0.27
N GLN A 193 18.99 -24.58 -0.30
CA GLN A 193 17.98 -25.29 0.47
C GLN A 193 18.15 -25.04 1.98
N GLN A 194 19.37 -25.18 2.51
CA GLN A 194 19.66 -24.98 3.93
C GLN A 194 19.33 -23.54 4.39
N ILE A 195 19.66 -22.56 3.55
CA ILE A 195 19.40 -21.15 3.83
C ILE A 195 17.90 -20.85 3.80
N LEU A 196 17.17 -21.35 2.80
CA LEU A 196 15.74 -21.14 2.68
C LEU A 196 14.94 -21.87 3.77
N GLN A 197 15.38 -23.05 4.20
CA GLN A 197 14.79 -23.76 5.34
C GLN A 197 14.91 -22.94 6.63
N GLU A 198 16.12 -22.49 6.98
CA GLU A 198 16.32 -21.66 8.16
C GLU A 198 15.57 -20.32 8.07
N LEU A 199 15.56 -19.68 6.89
CA LEU A 199 14.77 -18.48 6.66
C LEU A 199 13.28 -18.72 6.91
N SER A 200 12.75 -19.86 6.45
CA SER A 200 11.34 -20.22 6.67
C SER A 200 11.00 -20.44 8.16
N GLU A 201 11.95 -20.95 8.95
CA GLU A 201 11.79 -21.13 10.39
C GLU A 201 11.81 -19.77 11.11
N VAL A 202 12.79 -18.93 10.79
CA VAL A 202 12.90 -17.57 11.36
C VAL A 202 11.65 -16.73 11.07
N LEU A 203 11.14 -16.78 9.83
CA LEU A 203 9.92 -16.06 9.45
C LEU A 203 8.66 -16.62 10.12
N ALA A 204 8.64 -17.92 10.45
CA ALA A 204 7.52 -18.53 11.17
C ALA A 204 7.51 -18.18 12.67
N GLU A 205 8.68 -17.96 13.28
CA GLU A 205 8.77 -17.43 14.64
C GLU A 205 8.32 -15.96 14.71
N LYS A 206 8.76 -15.15 13.74
CA LYS A 206 8.37 -13.76 13.61
C LYS A 206 8.28 -13.37 12.14
N ASN A 207 7.05 -13.10 11.70
CA ASN A 207 6.81 -12.66 10.34
C ASN A 207 7.51 -11.34 10.00
N PHE A 208 7.79 -11.17 8.73
CA PHE A 208 8.26 -9.91 8.15
C PHE A 208 7.13 -9.29 7.35
N VAL A 209 6.82 -8.01 7.60
CA VAL A 209 5.77 -7.29 6.87
C VAL A 209 6.44 -6.22 6.02
N PHE A 210 6.20 -6.28 4.72
CA PHE A 210 6.70 -5.31 3.74
C PHE A 210 5.55 -4.50 3.16
N ILE A 211 5.69 -3.16 3.13
CA ILE A 211 4.72 -2.30 2.45
C ILE A 211 5.07 -2.27 0.97
N GLN A 212 4.15 -2.76 0.15
CA GLN A 212 4.29 -2.72 -1.30
C GLN A 212 4.08 -1.30 -1.83
N ASN A 213 4.78 -0.94 -2.89
CA ASN A 213 4.63 0.34 -3.56
C ASN A 213 3.41 0.37 -4.49
N ILE A 214 2.27 -0.11 -4.00
CA ILE A 214 1.03 -0.25 -4.75
C ILE A 214 0.00 0.73 -4.20
N LYS A 215 -0.55 1.57 -5.07
CA LYS A 215 -1.63 2.48 -4.75
C LYS A 215 -2.98 1.83 -4.99
N ILE A 216 -3.87 1.88 -3.99
CA ILE A 216 -5.26 1.45 -4.15
C ILE A 216 -6.15 2.66 -4.39
N ILE A 217 -6.96 2.57 -5.45
CA ILE A 217 -7.94 3.58 -5.81
C ILE A 217 -9.32 2.92 -5.72
N ASN A 218 -10.00 3.16 -4.60
CA ASN A 218 -11.24 2.48 -4.18
C ASN A 218 -12.48 3.38 -4.15
N GLY A 219 -12.40 4.59 -4.72
CA GLY A 219 -13.53 5.54 -4.76
C GLY A 219 -13.85 6.27 -3.45
N SER A 220 -13.20 5.95 -2.33
CA SER A 220 -13.43 6.59 -1.02
C SER A 220 -13.25 8.12 -1.04
N LYS A 221 -12.19 8.61 -1.70
CA LYS A 221 -11.92 10.04 -1.90
C LYS A 221 -13.01 10.72 -2.74
N LEU A 222 -13.51 10.04 -3.77
CA LEU A 222 -14.63 10.54 -4.58
C LEU A 222 -15.91 10.61 -3.76
N ARG A 223 -16.20 9.61 -2.91
CA ARG A 223 -17.35 9.69 -1.98
C ARG A 223 -17.24 10.87 -1.03
N LYS A 224 -16.05 11.14 -0.48
CA LYS A 224 -15.84 12.31 0.38
C LYS A 224 -16.05 13.61 -0.40
N LEU A 225 -15.54 13.72 -1.62
CA LEU A 225 -15.76 14.86 -2.50
C LEU A 225 -17.27 15.06 -2.81
N LEU A 226 -17.99 13.98 -3.12
CA LEU A 226 -19.42 14.02 -3.44
C LEU A 226 -20.29 14.41 -2.23
N ALA A 227 -19.82 14.15 -1.01
CA ALA A 227 -20.49 14.54 0.24
C ALA A 227 -20.19 15.99 0.66
N ASP A 228 -19.12 16.59 0.14
CA ASP A 228 -18.73 17.98 0.41
C ASP A 228 -19.19 18.90 -0.73
N GLU A 229 -20.37 19.50 -0.57
CA GLU A 229 -20.97 20.39 -1.58
C GLU A 229 -20.07 21.58 -1.95
N VAL A 230 -19.26 22.07 -1.01
CA VAL A 230 -18.37 23.23 -1.22
C VAL A 230 -17.20 22.83 -2.11
N GLN A 231 -16.56 21.69 -1.82
CA GLN A 231 -15.45 21.20 -2.65
C GLN A 231 -15.93 20.72 -4.01
N LEU A 232 -17.07 20.02 -4.07
CA LEU A 232 -17.69 19.61 -5.32
C LEU A 232 -18.02 20.84 -6.19
N GLY A 233 -18.59 21.89 -5.60
CA GLY A 233 -18.88 23.16 -6.30
C GLY A 233 -17.63 23.79 -6.92
N LYS A 234 -16.49 23.76 -6.22
CA LYS A 234 -15.20 24.25 -6.77
C LYS A 234 -14.71 23.42 -7.94
N VAL A 235 -14.86 22.09 -7.89
CA VAL A 235 -14.49 21.20 -9.00
C VAL A 235 -15.36 21.49 -10.22
N VAL A 236 -16.69 21.58 -10.03
CA VAL A 236 -17.64 21.97 -11.08
C VAL A 236 -17.28 23.31 -11.69
N GLU A 237 -16.92 24.32 -10.88
CA GLU A 237 -16.45 25.61 -11.37
C GLU A 237 -15.19 25.54 -12.21
N LYS A 238 -14.22 24.70 -11.83
CA LYS A 238 -12.98 24.52 -12.59
C LYS A 238 -13.25 23.92 -13.96
N ILE A 239 -14.05 22.85 -14.04
CA ILE A 239 -14.43 22.21 -15.31
C ILE A 239 -15.19 23.23 -16.18
N PHE A 240 -16.13 23.97 -15.58
CA PHE A 240 -16.91 24.97 -16.30
C PHE A 240 -16.05 26.12 -16.84
N LYS A 241 -14.96 26.50 -16.17
CA LYS A 241 -14.03 27.54 -16.65
C LYS A 241 -13.10 27.04 -17.75
N GLU A 242 -12.71 25.76 -17.75
CA GLU A 242 -11.84 25.17 -18.78
C GLU A 242 -12.49 25.24 -20.18
N LYS A 243 -13.83 25.21 -20.23
CA LYS A 243 -14.68 25.51 -21.40
C LYS A 243 -14.35 26.85 -22.09
N HIS A 244 -13.82 27.84 -21.38
CA HIS A 244 -13.58 29.19 -21.92
C HIS A 244 -12.16 29.39 -22.45
N SER A 245 -11.27 28.40 -22.30
CA SER A 245 -9.90 28.42 -22.82
C SER A 245 -9.68 27.65 -24.12
N GLY A 246 -10.62 26.77 -24.51
CA GLY A 246 -10.52 25.92 -25.70
C GLY A 246 -11.60 26.24 -26.74
N ASN A 247 -11.21 26.32 -28.01
CA ASN A 247 -12.04 26.79 -29.12
C ASN A 247 -13.05 25.74 -29.68
N VAL A 248 -13.58 24.82 -28.84
CA VAL A 248 -14.35 23.67 -29.33
C VAL A 248 -15.70 23.57 -28.64
N SER A 249 -16.75 23.45 -29.46
CA SER A 249 -18.14 23.12 -29.12
C SER A 249 -18.30 21.69 -28.60
N SER A 250 -17.52 21.34 -27.58
CA SER A 250 -17.42 20.00 -27.01
C SER A 250 -18.57 19.76 -26.03
N GLY A 251 -19.11 18.54 -26.01
CA GLY A 251 -20.19 18.17 -25.08
C GLY A 251 -19.73 18.23 -23.62
N VAL A 252 -20.65 18.39 -22.66
CA VAL A 252 -20.34 18.32 -21.21
C VAL A 252 -19.57 17.05 -20.85
N ALA A 253 -19.95 15.91 -21.42
CA ALA A 253 -19.25 14.64 -21.20
C ALA A 253 -17.77 14.72 -21.61
N GLU A 254 -17.47 15.23 -22.81
CA GLU A 254 -16.11 15.37 -23.33
C GLU A 254 -15.27 16.38 -22.53
N LEU A 255 -15.85 17.53 -22.18
CA LEU A 255 -15.17 18.53 -21.33
C LEU A 255 -14.85 17.95 -19.94
N THR A 256 -15.81 17.25 -19.35
CA THR A 256 -15.62 16.60 -18.04
C THR A 256 -14.56 15.50 -18.16
N ARG A 257 -14.62 14.66 -19.19
CA ARG A 257 -13.62 13.63 -19.46
C ARG A 257 -12.22 14.21 -19.56
N SER A 258 -12.03 15.23 -20.40
CA SER A 258 -10.71 15.88 -20.56
C SER A 258 -10.19 16.48 -19.25
N PHE A 259 -11.05 17.10 -18.44
CA PHE A 259 -10.65 17.62 -17.13
C PHE A 259 -10.23 16.48 -16.18
N LEU A 260 -11.00 15.39 -16.13
CA LEU A 260 -10.73 14.25 -15.25
C LEU A 260 -9.49 13.47 -15.68
N GLU A 261 -9.21 13.33 -16.98
CA GLU A 261 -7.98 12.69 -17.46
C GLU A 261 -6.73 13.48 -17.02
N LYS A 262 -6.81 14.82 -16.96
CA LYS A 262 -5.70 15.68 -16.53
C LYS A 262 -5.57 15.82 -15.01
N ASN A 263 -6.68 15.90 -14.28
CA ASN A 263 -6.72 16.28 -12.87
C ASN A 263 -7.27 15.18 -11.95
N GLY A 264 -7.66 14.03 -12.51
CA GLY A 264 -8.41 13.00 -11.80
C GLY A 264 -7.66 12.39 -10.63
N ILE A 265 -6.33 12.28 -10.72
CA ILE A 265 -5.48 11.72 -9.65
C ILE A 265 -5.68 12.50 -8.33
N GLU A 266 -5.75 13.83 -8.39
CA GLU A 266 -6.00 14.67 -7.20
C GLU A 266 -7.39 14.45 -6.61
N LEU A 267 -8.36 14.08 -7.44
CA LEU A 267 -9.74 13.77 -7.04
C LEU A 267 -9.92 12.32 -6.56
N GLY A 268 -8.88 11.49 -6.67
CA GLY A 268 -8.91 10.07 -6.33
C GLY A 268 -9.42 9.17 -7.44
N LEU A 269 -9.21 9.55 -8.71
CA LEU A 269 -9.38 8.69 -9.88
C LEU A 269 -8.04 8.04 -10.28
N PRO A 270 -8.08 6.87 -10.93
CA PRO A 270 -6.90 6.27 -11.54
C PRO A 270 -6.42 7.11 -12.74
N PRO A 271 -5.10 7.08 -13.04
CA PRO A 271 -4.56 7.67 -14.26
C PRO A 271 -5.23 7.03 -15.48
N SER A 272 -5.80 7.82 -16.38
CA SER A 272 -6.69 7.33 -17.45
C SER A 272 -6.06 6.31 -18.40
N GLU A 273 -4.74 6.35 -18.55
CA GLU A 273 -3.96 5.47 -19.43
C GLU A 273 -3.11 4.46 -18.65
N ALA A 274 -3.40 4.22 -17.37
CA ALA A 274 -2.60 3.31 -16.54
C ALA A 274 -2.62 1.86 -17.05
N ASN A 275 -3.79 1.35 -17.45
CA ASN A 275 -3.96 0.03 -18.05
C ASN A 275 -5.32 -0.10 -18.76
N GLU A 276 -5.53 -1.21 -19.47
CA GLU A 276 -6.77 -1.49 -20.21
C GLU A 276 -8.02 -1.46 -19.32
N ALA A 277 -7.96 -2.00 -18.10
CA ALA A 277 -9.10 -1.99 -17.18
C ALA A 277 -9.51 -0.56 -16.79
N VAL A 278 -8.54 0.34 -16.61
CA VAL A 278 -8.83 1.76 -16.34
C VAL A 278 -9.41 2.46 -17.58
N VAL A 279 -8.90 2.16 -18.78
CA VAL A 279 -9.49 2.72 -20.01
C VAL A 279 -10.95 2.31 -20.14
N LEU A 280 -11.24 1.03 -19.91
CA LEU A 280 -12.61 0.48 -19.93
C LEU A 280 -13.50 1.10 -18.83
N LEU A 281 -12.96 1.39 -17.64
CA LEU A 281 -13.66 2.11 -16.58
C LEU A 281 -14.12 3.48 -17.07
N TYR A 282 -13.22 4.28 -17.66
CA TYR A 282 -13.57 5.60 -18.19
C TYR A 282 -14.61 5.48 -19.31
N ASP A 283 -14.41 4.56 -20.27
CA ASP A 283 -15.35 4.37 -21.38
C ASP A 283 -16.74 3.95 -20.90
N ALA A 284 -16.83 3.04 -19.92
CA ALA A 284 -18.09 2.60 -19.35
C ALA A 284 -18.82 3.75 -18.64
N VAL A 285 -18.12 4.51 -17.78
CA VAL A 285 -18.73 5.64 -17.05
C VAL A 285 -19.26 6.69 -18.01
N PHE A 286 -18.53 7.01 -19.08
CA PHE A 286 -18.92 8.05 -20.04
C PHE A 286 -19.94 7.57 -21.09
N ALA A 287 -20.01 6.28 -21.42
CA ALA A 287 -21.01 5.73 -22.33
C ALA A 287 -22.44 5.91 -21.79
N ASP A 288 -22.61 5.84 -20.47
CA ASP A 288 -23.91 5.99 -19.81
C ASP A 288 -24.35 7.44 -19.62
N VAL A 289 -23.52 8.42 -20.00
CA VAL A 289 -23.86 9.85 -19.87
C VAL A 289 -24.62 10.29 -21.13
N GLN A 290 -25.95 10.35 -21.04
CA GLN A 290 -26.79 10.87 -22.13
C GLN A 290 -26.52 12.36 -22.34
N ASN A 291 -25.78 12.72 -23.40
CA ASN A 291 -25.39 14.12 -23.61
C ASN A 291 -25.66 14.60 -25.04
N ASN A 292 -26.94 14.84 -25.35
CA ASN A 292 -27.37 15.41 -26.64
C ASN A 292 -27.30 16.95 -26.69
N LYS A 293 -26.85 17.63 -25.61
CA LYS A 293 -26.82 19.09 -25.51
C LYS A 293 -25.39 19.61 -25.40
N SER A 294 -25.12 20.73 -26.05
CA SER A 294 -23.81 21.39 -25.97
C SER A 294 -23.59 21.95 -24.57
N ALA A 295 -22.34 21.97 -24.08
CA ALA A 295 -22.02 22.54 -22.77
C ALA A 295 -22.39 24.04 -22.68
N THR A 296 -22.57 24.72 -23.82
CA THR A 296 -23.01 26.11 -23.96
C THR A 296 -24.51 26.34 -23.77
N GLU A 297 -25.34 25.30 -23.87
CA GLU A 297 -26.81 25.39 -23.76
C GLU A 297 -27.35 25.01 -22.38
N LEU A 298 -26.51 24.44 -21.51
CA LEU A 298 -26.92 23.95 -20.21
C LEU A 298 -26.80 25.02 -19.13
N GLU A 299 -27.83 25.10 -18.29
CA GLU A 299 -27.78 25.88 -17.06
C GLU A 299 -26.73 25.29 -16.12
N ARG A 300 -26.18 26.14 -15.24
CA ARG A 300 -25.10 25.75 -14.33
C ARG A 300 -25.48 24.57 -13.43
N ASP A 301 -26.74 24.52 -13.01
CA ASP A 301 -27.25 23.47 -12.13
C ASP A 301 -27.41 22.14 -12.88
N GLU A 302 -27.84 22.18 -14.15
CA GLU A 302 -27.88 20.98 -15.01
C GLU A 302 -26.46 20.44 -15.27
N PHE A 303 -25.49 21.33 -15.54
CA PHE A 303 -24.08 20.96 -15.69
C PHE A 303 -23.53 20.31 -14.41
N ALA A 304 -23.78 20.91 -13.25
CA ALA A 304 -23.35 20.38 -11.95
C ALA A 304 -23.95 18.99 -11.68
N SER A 305 -25.21 18.78 -12.05
CA SER A 305 -25.87 17.47 -11.91
C SER A 305 -25.19 16.40 -12.75
N ILE A 306 -24.81 16.70 -13.99
CA ILE A 306 -24.11 15.75 -14.87
C ILE A 306 -22.72 15.40 -14.31
N VAL A 307 -21.95 16.41 -13.87
CA VAL A 307 -20.64 16.17 -13.26
C VAL A 307 -20.76 15.30 -12.00
N LYS A 308 -21.78 15.58 -11.16
CA LYS A 308 -22.06 14.78 -9.96
C LYS A 308 -22.43 13.33 -10.31
N GLU A 309 -23.22 13.11 -11.35
CA GLU A 309 -23.57 11.77 -11.85
C GLU A 309 -22.32 11.01 -12.30
N ILE A 310 -21.47 11.63 -13.11
CA ILE A 310 -20.22 11.04 -13.60
C ILE A 310 -19.32 10.61 -12.44
N LEU A 311 -19.05 11.53 -11.51
CA LEU A 311 -18.22 11.25 -10.34
C LEU A 311 -18.85 10.17 -9.44
N GLY A 312 -20.19 10.15 -9.34
CA GLY A 312 -20.94 9.12 -8.64
C GLY A 312 -20.73 7.73 -9.23
N LYS A 313 -20.83 7.59 -10.57
CA LYS A 313 -20.59 6.33 -11.27
C LYS A 313 -19.15 5.84 -11.09
N PHE A 314 -18.16 6.74 -11.16
CA PHE A 314 -16.78 6.37 -10.85
C PHE A 314 -16.64 5.85 -9.41
N ALA A 315 -17.23 6.53 -8.43
CA ALA A 315 -17.18 6.10 -7.04
C ALA A 315 -17.80 4.70 -6.86
N GLU A 316 -18.96 4.44 -7.47
CA GLU A 316 -19.62 3.13 -7.42
C GLU A 316 -18.80 2.01 -8.06
N GLN A 317 -18.24 2.25 -9.25
CA GLN A 317 -17.44 1.25 -9.95
C GLN A 317 -16.12 0.95 -9.21
N LEU A 318 -15.46 1.98 -8.65
CA LEU A 318 -14.22 1.82 -7.88
C LEU A 318 -14.46 1.20 -6.49
N GLU A 319 -15.64 1.37 -5.90
CA GLU A 319 -16.02 0.65 -4.67
C GLU A 319 -16.25 -0.83 -4.94
N ALA A 320 -16.90 -1.17 -6.06
CA ALA A 320 -17.13 -2.55 -6.45
C ALA A 320 -15.85 -3.24 -6.90
N ASN A 321 -15.00 -2.54 -7.67
CA ASN A 321 -13.77 -3.05 -8.24
C ASN A 321 -12.65 -2.01 -8.08
N PRO A 322 -11.95 -1.98 -6.93
CA PRO A 322 -10.83 -1.08 -6.72
C PRO A 322 -9.70 -1.31 -7.73
N VAL A 323 -9.06 -0.22 -8.16
CA VAL A 323 -7.89 -0.29 -9.05
C VAL A 323 -6.61 -0.32 -8.23
N PHE A 324 -5.74 -1.27 -8.54
CA PHE A 324 -4.39 -1.37 -7.98
C PHE A 324 -3.41 -0.82 -9.02
N HIS A 325 -2.66 0.21 -8.62
CA HIS A 325 -1.68 0.87 -9.47
C HIS A 325 -0.29 0.69 -8.84
N ASP A 326 0.51 -0.15 -9.47
CA ASP A 326 1.92 -0.33 -9.14
C ASP A 326 2.71 0.92 -9.53
N LEU A 327 3.45 1.50 -8.58
CA LEU A 327 4.23 2.72 -8.79
C LEU A 327 5.67 2.42 -9.22
N ASP A 328 6.08 1.16 -9.28
CA ASP A 328 7.40 0.73 -9.74
C ASP A 328 7.43 0.45 -11.26
N GLN A 329 6.30 0.61 -11.97
CA GLN A 329 6.15 0.47 -13.44
C GLN A 329 6.19 1.79 -14.19
#